data_AF-A0A5B2VAJ2-F1
#
_entry.id   AF-A0A5B2VAJ2-F1
#
_cell.length_a   1.000
_cell.length_b   1.000
_cell.length_c   1.000
_cell.angle_alpha   90.00
_cell.angle_beta   90.00
_cell.angle_gamma   90.00
#
_symmetry.space_group_name_H-M   'P 1'
#
loop_
_entity.id
_entity.type
_entity.pdbx_description
1 polymer ?
#
loop_
_entity_poly.entity_id
_entity_poly.type
_entity_poly.pdbx_seq_one_letter_code
_entity_poly.pdbx_strand_id
1 'polypeptide(L)'
;MIDIVKSLREQHPDLGPYIVALRADSAVVAGVEPPELTGEARAWMDAHAPQGRLVRRMVRLHGSAGAEERAILVAAFPDARALSAFALAWT
;
A
#
# COMPACT_ATOMS: atom_id res chain seq x y z
N MET A 1 -4.15 17.24 -8.63
CA MET A 1 -4.33 15.88 -8.11
C MET A 1 -2.97 15.21 -8.12
N ILE A 2 -2.33 15.05 -6.96
CA ILE A 2 -1.08 14.28 -6.88
C ILE A 2 -1.44 12.80 -6.91
N ASP A 3 -0.75 12.07 -7.77
CA ASP A 3 -0.83 10.62 -7.81
C ASP A 3 0.14 10.05 -6.76
N ILE A 4 -0.40 9.65 -5.60
CA ILE A 4 0.39 9.08 -4.49
C ILE A 4 1.14 7.83 -4.96
N VAL A 5 0.55 7.02 -5.84
CA VAL A 5 1.17 5.81 -6.38
C VAL A 5 2.37 6.18 -7.26
N LYS A 6 2.24 7.22 -8.09
CA LYS A 6 3.36 7.77 -8.85
C LYS A 6 4.50 8.21 -7.93
N SER A 7 4.22 9.02 -6.92
CA SER A 7 5.25 9.50 -5.99
C SER A 7 5.92 8.36 -5.20
N LEU A 8 5.15 7.33 -4.82
CA LEU A 8 5.69 6.13 -4.17
C LEU A 8 6.64 5.37 -5.10
N ARG A 9 6.28 5.17 -6.37
CA ARG A 9 7.14 4.45 -7.34
C ARG A 9 8.42 5.22 -7.65
N GLU A 10 8.35 6.55 -7.72
CA GLU A 10 9.52 7.40 -7.97
C GLU A 10 10.48 7.43 -6.78
N GLN A 11 9.94 7.51 -5.55
CA GLN A 11 10.76 7.66 -4.32
C GLN A 11 11.18 6.32 -3.71
N HIS A 12 10.42 5.24 -3.95
CA HIS A 12 10.63 3.91 -3.39
C HIS A 12 10.57 2.83 -4.48
N PRO A 13 11.55 2.81 -5.41
CA PRO A 13 11.59 1.81 -6.49
C PRO A 13 11.74 0.38 -5.97
N ASP A 14 12.23 0.20 -4.73
CA ASP A 14 12.33 -1.10 -4.06
C ASP A 14 10.99 -1.79 -3.88
N LEU A 15 9.87 -1.05 -3.89
CA LEU A 15 8.52 -1.60 -3.75
C LEU A 15 8.09 -2.45 -4.94
N GLY A 16 8.74 -2.27 -6.09
CA GLY A 16 8.32 -2.87 -7.35
C GLY A 16 7.14 -2.14 -8.00
N PRO A 17 6.72 -2.59 -9.19
CA PRO A 17 5.71 -1.88 -9.97
C PRO A 17 4.28 -2.13 -9.48
N TYR A 18 4.02 -3.23 -8.77
CA TYR A 18 2.66 -3.62 -8.39
C TYR A 18 2.39 -3.26 -6.93
N ILE A 19 1.85 -2.06 -6.71
CA ILE A 19 1.58 -1.54 -5.37
C ILE A 19 0.15 -0.99 -5.25
N VAL A 20 -0.41 -1.11 -4.05
CA VAL A 20 -1.65 -0.45 -3.61
C VAL A 20 -1.32 0.42 -2.42
N ALA A 21 -1.62 1.71 -2.51
CA ALA A 21 -1.56 2.63 -1.38
C ALA A 21 -2.81 2.45 -0.51
N LEU A 22 -2.62 2.05 0.74
CA LEU A 22 -3.67 1.82 1.70
C LEU A 22 -3.89 3.08 2.55
N ARG A 23 -5.16 3.40 2.79
CA ARG A 23 -5.54 4.43 3.77
C ARG A 23 -5.58 3.82 5.17
N ALA A 24 -5.33 4.66 6.19
CA ALA A 24 -5.37 4.23 7.58
C ALA A 24 -6.78 3.75 8.03
N ASP A 25 -7.84 4.27 7.39
CA ASP A 25 -9.24 3.90 7.62
C ASP A 25 -9.73 2.78 6.68
N SER A 26 -8.83 2.12 5.95
CA SER A 26 -9.20 1.02 5.07
C SER A 26 -9.57 -0.24 5.85
N ALA A 27 -10.56 -1.00 5.38
CA ALA A 27 -11.01 -2.25 6.00
C ALA A 27 -9.91 -3.33 6.12
N VAL A 28 -8.83 -3.20 5.34
CA VAL A 28 -7.68 -4.10 5.40
C VAL A 28 -6.66 -3.73 6.48
N VAL A 29 -6.75 -2.53 7.07
CA VAL A 29 -5.79 -2.03 8.05
C VAL A 29 -6.36 -2.20 9.45
N ALA A 30 -5.63 -2.89 10.32
CA ALA A 30 -5.95 -2.96 11.73
C ALA A 30 -5.68 -1.57 12.35
N GLY A 31 -6.66 -1.04 13.11
CA GLY A 31 -6.58 0.26 13.79
C GLY A 31 -5.61 0.29 14.97
N VAL A 32 -4.47 -0.38 14.85
CA VAL A 32 -3.41 -0.54 15.85
C VAL A 32 -2.13 0.16 15.37
N GLU A 33 -1.24 0.48 16.30
CA GLU A 33 0.09 1.03 16.01
C GLU A 33 1.19 0.07 16.53
N PRO A 34 2.10 -0.42 15.65
CA PRO A 34 2.25 -0.07 14.23
C PRO A 34 1.10 -0.58 13.34
N PRO A 35 0.81 0.08 12.21
CA PRO A 35 -0.27 -0.33 11.32
C PRO A 35 0.02 -1.71 10.71
N GLU A 36 -0.92 -2.62 10.89
CA GLU A 36 -0.86 -4.00 10.41
C GLU A 36 -2.07 -4.30 9.51
N LEU A 37 -2.01 -5.41 8.77
CA LEU A 37 -3.20 -5.92 8.11
C LEU A 37 -4.14 -6.52 9.14
N THR A 38 -5.45 -6.45 8.89
CA THR A 38 -6.42 -7.28 9.63
C THR A 38 -6.09 -8.77 9.47
N GLY A 39 -6.53 -9.61 10.41
CA GLY A 39 -6.30 -11.06 10.32
C GLY A 39 -6.83 -11.66 9.02
N GLU A 40 -7.98 -11.17 8.54
CA GLU A 40 -8.56 -11.58 7.26
C GLU A 40 -7.70 -11.15 6.06
N ALA A 41 -7.27 -9.89 6.01
CA ALA A 41 -6.42 -9.41 4.93
C ALA A 41 -5.04 -10.08 4.93
N ARG A 42 -4.49 -10.39 6.11
CA ARG A 42 -3.26 -11.17 6.26
C ARG A 42 -3.44 -12.59 5.71
N ALA A 43 -4.48 -13.31 6.16
CA ALA A 43 -4.77 -14.66 5.69
C ALA A 43 -5.02 -14.69 4.18
N TRP A 44 -5.70 -13.68 3.64
CA TRP A 44 -5.89 -13.53 2.21
C TRP A 44 -4.55 -13.38 1.48
N MET A 45 -3.66 -12.49 1.96
CA MET A 45 -2.34 -12.31 1.33
C MET A 45 -1.54 -13.60 1.37
N ASP A 46 -1.50 -14.29 2.50
CA ASP A 46 -0.71 -15.53 2.63
C ASP A 46 -1.22 -16.63 1.67
N ALA A 47 -2.52 -16.66 1.38
CA ALA A 47 -3.12 -17.63 0.46
C ALA A 47 -2.96 -17.27 -1.03
N HIS A 48 -3.05 -16.00 -1.40
CA HIS A 48 -3.15 -15.57 -2.80
C HIS A 48 -1.91 -14.83 -3.31
N ALA A 49 -1.13 -14.25 -2.41
CA ALA A 49 0.05 -13.46 -2.71
C ALA A 49 1.11 -13.64 -1.60
N PRO A 50 1.66 -14.86 -1.40
CA PRO A 50 2.57 -15.16 -0.29
C PRO A 50 3.89 -14.37 -0.33
N GLN A 51 4.26 -13.85 -1.49
CA GLN A 51 5.40 -12.93 -1.66
C GLN A 51 5.01 -11.45 -1.49
N GLY A 52 3.71 -11.20 -1.29
CA GLY A 52 3.16 -9.89 -1.02
C GLY A 52 3.58 -9.41 0.35
N ARG A 53 3.81 -8.10 0.47
CA ARG A 53 4.27 -7.50 1.72
C ARG A 53 3.53 -6.22 2.02
N LEU A 54 3.28 -6.02 3.30
CA LEU A 54 2.83 -4.74 3.84
C LEU A 54 4.04 -3.95 4.30
N VAL A 55 4.18 -2.72 3.82
CA VAL A 55 5.29 -1.83 4.19
C VAL A 55 4.78 -0.42 4.42
N ARG A 56 5.35 0.26 5.41
CA ARG A 56 5.15 1.69 5.62
C ARG A 56 6.26 2.45 4.92
N ARG A 57 5.92 3.50 4.16
CA ARG A 57 6.89 4.36 3.47
C ARG A 57 6.56 5.83 3.70
N MET A 58 7.59 6.61 4.02
CA MET A 58 7.50 8.07 4.03
C MET A 58 7.59 8.56 2.59
N VAL A 59 6.58 9.28 2.11
CA VAL A 59 6.56 9.86 0.77
C VAL A 59 6.43 11.37 0.88
N ARG A 60 7.21 12.09 0.08
CA ARG A 60 7.12 13.53 -0.06
C ARG A 60 6.13 13.88 -1.17
N LEU A 61 5.01 14.48 -0.83
CA LEU A 61 3.95 14.90 -1.75
C LEU A 61 4.01 16.42 -1.95
N HIS A 62 4.06 16.88 -3.19
CA HIS A 62 4.02 18.32 -3.51
C HIS A 62 2.57 18.82 -3.63
N GLY A 63 2.02 19.32 -2.53
CA GLY A 63 0.71 19.95 -2.50
C GLY A 63 0.72 21.40 -3.01
N SER A 64 -0.47 22.01 -3.11
CA SER A 64 -0.63 23.43 -3.45
C SER A 64 0.02 24.39 -2.44
N ALA A 65 0.26 23.92 -1.20
CA ALA A 65 0.91 24.66 -0.12
C ALA A 65 2.40 24.32 0.05
N GLY A 66 3.01 23.56 -0.86
CA GLY A 66 4.39 23.09 -0.77
C GLY A 66 4.52 21.59 -0.54
N ALA A 67 5.73 21.14 -0.27
CA ALA A 67 6.02 19.72 -0.09
C ALA A 67 5.74 19.25 1.34
N GLU A 68 4.97 18.17 1.46
CA GLU A 68 4.55 17.53 2.70
C GLU A 68 5.15 16.12 2.76
N GLU A 69 5.66 15.69 3.91
CA GLU A 69 6.01 14.29 4.13
C GLU A 69 4.87 13.56 4.82
N ARG A 70 4.46 12.42 4.25
CA ARG A 70 3.37 11.59 4.76
C ARG A 70 3.79 10.13 4.84
N ALA A 71 3.45 9.46 5.93
CA ALA A 71 3.60 8.02 6.03
C ALA A 71 2.43 7.33 5.32
N ILE A 72 2.72 6.53 4.30
CA ILE A 72 1.73 5.75 3.55
C ILE A 72 1.97 4.26 3.82
N LEU A 73 0.88 3.55 4.08
CA LEU A 73 0.90 2.10 4.14
C LEU A 73 0.73 1.55 2.71
N VAL A 74 1.55 0.59 2.34
CA VAL A 74 1.62 0.06 0.98
C VAL A 74 1.56 -1.45 1.03
N ALA A 75 0.62 -2.04 0.28
CA ALA A 75 0.67 -3.44 -0.08
C ALA A 75 1.41 -3.57 -1.41
N ALA A 76 2.54 -4.27 -1.42
CA ALA A 76 3.33 -4.55 -2.60
C ALA A 76 3.18 -6.02 -3.02
N PHE A 77 3.06 -6.26 -4.31
CA PHE A 77 2.74 -7.55 -4.91
C PHE A 77 3.82 -8.00 -5.91
N PRO A 78 4.00 -9.31 -6.10
CA PRO A 78 4.99 -9.84 -7.05
C PRO A 78 4.59 -9.60 -8.51
N ASP A 79 3.28 -9.57 -8.80
CA ASP A 79 2.76 -9.44 -10.15
C ASP A 79 1.41 -8.67 -10.19
N ALA A 80 0.99 -8.31 -11.41
CA ALA A 80 -0.27 -7.61 -11.65
C ALA A 80 -1.50 -8.44 -11.25
N ARG A 81 -1.44 -9.77 -11.38
CA ARG A 81 -2.58 -10.66 -11.08
C ARG A 81 -2.88 -10.65 -9.58
N ALA A 82 -1.84 -10.77 -8.75
CA ALA A 82 -1.94 -10.70 -7.31
C ALA A 82 -2.49 -9.34 -6.85
N LEU A 83 -2.00 -8.24 -7.43
CA LEU A 83 -2.54 -6.90 -7.16
C LEU A 83 -4.02 -6.78 -7.54
N SER A 84 -4.40 -7.22 -8.75
CA SER A 84 -5.78 -7.14 -9.21
C SER A 84 -6.72 -7.99 -8.36
N ALA A 85 -6.29 -9.20 -7.98
CA ALA A 85 -7.06 -10.06 -7.09
C ALA A 85 -7.26 -9.43 -5.71
N PHE A 86 -6.22 -8.78 -5.16
CA PHE A 86 -6.31 -8.07 -3.89
C PHE A 86 -7.26 -6.89 -3.99
N ALA A 87 -7.11 -6.06 -5.03
CA ALA A 87 -7.99 -4.91 -5.24
C ALA A 87 -9.46 -5.35 -5.33
N LEU A 88 -9.78 -6.40 -6.10
CA LEU A 88 -11.14 -6.93 -6.22
C LEU A 88 -11.73 -7.48 -4.92
N ALA A 89 -10.90 -8.00 -4.03
CA ALA A 89 -11.35 -8.51 -2.74
C ALA A 89 -11.72 -7.41 -1.74
N TRP A 90 -11.20 -6.19 -1.93
CA TRP A 90 -11.22 -5.13 -0.91
C TRP A 90 -11.73 -3.76 -1.40
N THR A 91 -12.17 -3.68 -2.66
CA THR A 91 -13.00 -2.57 -3.20
C THR A 91 -14.46 -2.74 -2.79
#